data_AF-A0A7W7SNX8-F1
#
_entry.id   AF-A0A7W7SNX8-F1
#
_cell.length_a   1.000
_cell.length_b   1.000
_cell.length_c   1.000
_cell.angle_alpha   90.00
_cell.angle_beta   90.00
_cell.angle_gamma   90.00
#
_symmetry.space_group_name_H-M   'P 1'
#
loop_
_entity.id
_entity.type
_entity.pdbx_description
1 polymer ?
#
loop_
_entity_poly.entity_id
_entity_poly.type
_entity_poly.pdbx_seq_one_letter_code
_entity_poly.pdbx_strand_id
1 'polypeptide(L)'
;MARQDWETVDRLLNELNRLGWEGGSQTISAAFALAVDRRFYGQGLQRIAQFVRETRARYQEGDTLPALEMEGMIRAALGEADPVDDIDPEAALSAQIAILATLLQDANFTESQLEEFIKEVEEVAAEHM
;
A
#
# COMPACT_ATOMS: atom_id res chain seq x y z
N MET A 1 -4.91 -17.17 13.42
CA MET A 1 -4.49 -17.34 12.02
C MET A 1 -5.72 -17.13 11.14
N ALA A 2 -6.04 -15.88 10.85
CA ALA A 2 -7.07 -15.57 9.85
C ALA A 2 -6.40 -15.64 8.49
N ARG A 3 -6.80 -16.64 7.70
CA ARG A 3 -6.45 -16.79 6.29
C ARG A 3 -7.05 -15.58 5.58
N GLN A 4 -6.25 -14.57 5.23
CA GLN A 4 -6.74 -13.44 4.46
C GLN A 4 -7.08 -13.96 3.06
N ASP A 5 -8.38 -13.97 2.77
CA ASP A 5 -8.96 -14.41 1.50
C ASP A 5 -8.85 -13.24 0.51
N TRP A 6 -7.74 -13.20 -0.21
CA TRP A 6 -7.38 -12.12 -1.15
C TRP A 6 -8.32 -12.08 -2.36
N GLU A 7 -8.86 -13.21 -2.81
CA GLU A 7 -9.91 -13.27 -3.84
C GLU A 7 -11.18 -12.52 -3.39
N THR A 8 -11.48 -12.53 -2.09
CA THR A 8 -12.60 -11.76 -1.52
C THR A 8 -12.27 -10.27 -1.48
N VAL A 9 -11.02 -9.88 -1.19
CA VAL A 9 -10.56 -8.48 -1.24
C VAL A 9 -10.65 -7.93 -2.67
N ASP A 10 -10.15 -8.65 -3.67
CA ASP A 10 -10.20 -8.21 -5.07
C ASP A 10 -11.63 -8.12 -5.58
N ARG A 11 -12.50 -9.05 -5.19
CA ARG A 11 -13.92 -9.00 -5.52
C ARG A 11 -14.59 -7.78 -4.87
N LEU A 12 -14.29 -7.51 -3.61
CA LEU A 12 -14.79 -6.33 -2.89
C LEU A 12 -14.30 -5.03 -3.52
N LEU A 13 -13.02 -4.92 -3.88
CA LEU A 13 -12.46 -3.74 -4.52
C LEU A 13 -13.06 -3.50 -5.90
N ASN A 14 -13.20 -4.55 -6.72
CA ASN A 14 -13.85 -4.48 -8.02
C ASN A 14 -15.35 -4.14 -7.89
N GLU A 15 -16.02 -4.65 -6.88
CA GLU A 15 -17.42 -4.36 -6.60
C GLU A 15 -17.62 -2.92 -6.11
N LEU A 16 -16.75 -2.43 -5.22
CA LEU A 16 -16.74 -1.03 -4.77
C LEU A 16 -16.48 -0.05 -5.91
N ASN A 17 -15.55 -0.39 -6.82
CA ASN A 17 -15.26 0.41 -8.01
C ASN A 17 -16.46 0.42 -8.98
N ARG A 18 -17.11 -0.74 -9.17
CA ARG A 18 -18.33 -0.88 -9.99
C ARG A 18 -19.54 -0.13 -9.42
N LEU A 19 -19.62 0.03 -8.10
CA LEU A 19 -20.70 0.73 -7.41
C LEU A 19 -20.56 2.26 -7.44
N GLY A 20 -19.53 2.80 -8.09
CA GLY A 20 -19.33 4.25 -8.19
C GLY A 20 -18.79 4.86 -6.90
N TRP A 21 -17.89 4.16 -6.20
CA TRP A 21 -17.11 4.72 -5.10
C TRP A 21 -16.10 5.76 -5.63
N GLU A 22 -16.62 6.91 -6.08
CA GLU A 22 -15.83 8.10 -6.40
C GLU A 22 -15.05 8.49 -5.13
N GLY A 23 -13.72 8.39 -5.17
CA GLY A 23 -12.82 8.66 -4.04
C GLY A 23 -12.05 7.45 -3.49
N GLY A 24 -12.49 6.22 -3.76
CA GLY A 24 -11.88 5.01 -3.16
C GLY A 24 -10.41 4.79 -3.55
N SER A 25 -10.05 5.10 -4.80
CA SER A 25 -8.66 5.02 -5.29
C SER A 25 -7.77 6.10 -4.66
N GLN A 26 -8.31 7.30 -4.45
CA GLN A 26 -7.62 8.41 -3.80
C GLN A 26 -7.37 8.08 -2.32
N THR A 27 -8.34 7.52 -1.62
CA THR A 27 -8.20 7.08 -0.22
C THR A 27 -7.10 6.02 -0.07
N ILE A 28 -7.07 5.00 -0.93
CA ILE A 28 -6.02 3.96 -0.89
C ILE A 28 -4.64 4.56 -1.20
N SER A 29 -4.57 5.48 -2.17
CA SER A 29 -3.32 6.15 -2.55
C SER A 29 -2.81 7.07 -1.43
N ALA A 30 -3.69 7.82 -0.78
CA ALA A 30 -3.39 8.67 0.37
C ALA A 30 -2.92 7.82 1.57
N ALA A 31 -3.62 6.72 1.88
CA ALA A 31 -3.22 5.78 2.92
C ALA A 31 -1.84 5.18 2.66
N PHE A 32 -1.57 4.78 1.41
CA PHE A 32 -0.27 4.28 0.99
C PHE A 32 0.82 5.34 1.18
N ALA A 33 0.61 6.55 0.65
CA ALA A 33 1.58 7.64 0.75
C ALA A 33 1.89 8.02 2.20
N LEU A 34 0.86 8.19 3.04
CA LEU A 34 1.03 8.51 4.46
C LEU A 34 1.74 7.39 5.23
N ALA A 35 1.35 6.13 5.00
CA ALA A 35 1.99 5.00 5.67
C ALA A 35 3.46 4.83 5.25
N VAL A 36 3.77 5.06 3.98
CA VAL A 36 5.14 5.04 3.44
C VAL A 36 5.96 6.18 4.04
N ASP A 37 5.46 7.41 4.03
CA ASP A 37 6.16 8.57 4.58
C ASP A 37 6.50 8.35 6.06
N ARG A 38 5.50 8.01 6.88
CA ARG A 38 5.70 7.71 8.31
C ARG A 38 6.74 6.63 8.57
N ARG A 39 6.82 5.62 7.70
CA ARG A 39 7.74 4.48 7.88
C ARG A 39 9.15 4.75 7.37
N PHE A 40 9.27 5.47 6.25
CA PHE A 40 10.51 5.54 5.47
C PHE A 40 11.08 6.94 5.30
N TYR A 41 10.44 7.99 5.83
CA TYR A 41 11.01 9.34 5.80
C TYR A 41 12.43 9.35 6.38
N GLY A 42 13.38 9.83 5.58
CA GLY A 42 14.81 9.87 5.93
C GLY A 42 15.51 8.51 6.04
N GLN A 43 14.84 7.40 5.67
CA GLN A 43 15.45 6.06 5.64
C GLN A 43 16.19 5.83 4.31
N GLY A 44 17.25 5.00 4.35
CA GLY A 44 18.00 4.63 3.14
C GLY A 44 17.34 3.49 2.34
N LEU A 45 17.68 3.38 1.05
CA LEU A 45 17.16 2.35 0.13
C LEU A 45 17.30 0.92 0.64
N GLN A 46 18.35 0.62 1.41
CA GLN A 46 18.55 -0.69 2.03
C GLN A 46 17.40 -1.10 2.96
N ARG A 47 16.79 -0.12 3.64
CA ARG A 47 15.66 -0.35 4.54
C ARG A 47 14.38 -0.70 3.76
N ILE A 48 14.20 -0.05 2.61
CA ILE A 48 13.09 -0.31 1.69
C ILE A 48 13.23 -1.73 1.10
N ALA A 49 14.40 -2.08 0.57
CA ALA A 49 14.66 -3.41 0.03
C ALA A 49 14.52 -4.52 1.09
N GLN A 50 14.96 -4.25 2.33
CA GLN A 50 14.72 -5.16 3.46
C GLN A 50 13.24 -5.36 3.73
N PHE A 51 12.47 -4.26 3.81
CA PHE A 51 11.04 -4.33 4.03
C PHE A 51 10.34 -5.11 2.93
N VAL A 52 10.61 -4.82 1.66
CA VAL A 52 9.99 -5.54 0.52
C VAL A 52 10.30 -7.03 0.57
N ARG A 53 11.54 -7.41 0.87
CA ARG A 53 11.90 -8.83 1.05
C ARG A 53 11.10 -9.49 2.17
N GLU A 54 10.96 -8.81 3.31
CA GLU A 54 10.20 -9.30 4.46
C GLU A 54 8.70 -9.38 4.16
N THR A 55 8.14 -8.38 3.48
CA THR A 55 6.76 -8.36 2.98
C THR A 55 6.50 -9.56 2.10
N ARG A 56 7.30 -9.76 1.04
CA ARG A 56 7.15 -10.89 0.11
C ARG A 56 7.18 -12.24 0.83
N ALA A 57 8.06 -12.40 1.82
CA ALA A 57 8.15 -13.63 2.62
C ALA A 57 6.90 -13.93 3.48
N ARG A 58 6.03 -12.95 3.75
CA ARG A 58 4.78 -13.13 4.53
C ARG A 58 3.63 -13.70 3.69
N TYR A 59 3.69 -13.59 2.37
CA TYR A 59 2.61 -13.99 1.47
C TYR A 59 2.96 -15.30 0.75
N GLN A 60 2.00 -16.22 0.67
CA GLN A 60 2.18 -17.50 -0.05
C GLN A 60 2.53 -17.30 -1.52
N GLU A 61 2.09 -16.18 -2.10
CA GLU A 61 2.35 -15.74 -3.46
C GLU A 61 3.48 -14.70 -3.52
N GLY A 62 4.36 -14.62 -2.52
CA GLY A 62 5.44 -13.63 -2.48
C GLY A 62 6.37 -13.64 -3.71
N ASP A 63 6.46 -14.77 -4.41
CA ASP A 63 7.22 -14.90 -5.65
C ASP A 63 6.55 -14.25 -6.87
N THR A 64 5.23 -14.02 -6.85
CA THR A 64 4.50 -13.29 -7.90
C THR A 64 4.50 -11.79 -7.66
N LEU A 65 4.77 -11.34 -6.43
CA LEU A 65 4.92 -9.93 -6.10
C LEU A 65 6.29 -9.42 -6.57
N PRO A 66 6.33 -8.48 -7.54
CA PRO A 66 7.56 -8.08 -8.19
C PRO A 66 8.34 -7.10 -7.28
N ALA A 67 9.57 -7.47 -6.90
CA ALA A 67 10.28 -6.80 -5.81
C ALA A 67 10.76 -5.39 -6.17
N LEU A 68 11.32 -5.19 -7.37
CA LEU A 68 11.88 -3.89 -7.79
C LEU A 68 10.76 -2.85 -7.94
N GLU A 69 9.64 -3.32 -8.45
CA GLU A 69 8.38 -2.66 -8.63
C GLU A 69 7.79 -2.20 -7.29
N MET A 70 7.75 -3.10 -6.30
CA MET A 70 7.36 -2.75 -4.92
C MET A 70 8.29 -1.70 -4.30
N GLU A 71 9.61 -1.87 -4.44
CA GLU A 71 10.59 -0.88 -3.96
C GLU A 71 10.39 0.48 -4.64
N GLY A 72 10.14 0.48 -5.95
CA GLY A 72 9.92 1.67 -6.72
C GLY A 72 8.59 2.37 -6.39
N MET A 73 7.50 1.64 -6.09
CA MET A 73 6.25 2.25 -5.59
C MET A 73 6.47 3.01 -4.28
N ILE A 74 7.26 2.44 -3.35
CA ILE A 74 7.59 3.09 -2.09
C ILE A 74 8.44 4.34 -2.35
N ARG A 75 9.42 4.27 -3.25
CA ARG A 75 10.27 5.41 -3.64
C ARG A 75 9.47 6.52 -4.34
N ALA A 76 8.51 6.16 -5.19
CA ALA A 76 7.61 7.12 -5.85
C ALA A 76 6.77 7.88 -4.81
N ALA A 77 6.23 7.18 -3.81
CA ALA A 77 5.49 7.80 -2.73
C ALA A 77 6.36 8.73 -1.84
N LEU A 78 7.67 8.52 -1.80
CA LEU A 78 8.64 9.41 -1.15
C LEU A 78 9.11 10.57 -2.07
N GLY A 79 8.53 10.71 -3.25
CA GLY A 79 8.81 11.81 -4.19
C GLY A 79 9.99 11.57 -5.13
N GLU A 80 10.51 10.35 -5.24
CA GLU A 80 11.49 10.02 -6.27
C GLU A 80 10.83 9.95 -7.65
N ALA A 81 11.43 10.62 -8.65
CA ALA A 81 10.92 10.63 -10.02
C ALA A 81 11.31 9.33 -10.77
N ASP A 82 10.36 8.80 -11.55
CA ASP A 82 10.52 7.62 -12.42
C ASP A 82 11.22 6.39 -11.79
N PRO A 83 10.83 5.91 -10.59
CA PRO A 83 11.54 4.80 -9.94
C PRO A 83 11.12 3.41 -10.46
N VAL A 84 10.15 3.33 -11.38
CA VAL A 84 9.50 2.10 -11.85
C VAL A 84 9.24 2.19 -13.36
N ASP A 85 9.61 1.14 -14.10
CA ASP A 85 9.16 0.92 -15.48
C ASP A 85 7.89 0.05 -15.51
N ASP A 86 7.03 0.30 -16.51
CA ASP A 86 5.81 -0.41 -16.93
C ASP A 86 5.44 -1.67 -16.10
N ILE A 87 4.64 -1.49 -15.06
CA ILE A 87 4.09 -2.57 -14.22
C ILE A 87 2.73 -3.00 -14.76
N ASP A 88 2.49 -4.31 -14.82
CA ASP A 88 1.16 -4.86 -15.02
C ASP A 88 0.15 -4.32 -13.97
N PRO A 89 -0.95 -3.66 -14.37
CA PRO A 89 -1.85 -3.00 -13.43
C PRO A 89 -2.43 -3.89 -12.32
N GLU A 90 -2.64 -5.18 -12.59
CA GLU A 90 -3.16 -6.15 -11.61
C GLU A 90 -2.07 -6.50 -10.58
N ALA A 91 -0.84 -6.71 -11.04
CA ALA A 91 0.32 -6.86 -10.17
C ALA A 91 0.61 -5.60 -9.34
N ALA A 92 0.39 -4.41 -9.91
CA ALA A 92 0.57 -3.12 -9.22
C ALA A 92 -0.36 -2.98 -8.02
N LEU A 93 -1.66 -3.24 -8.22
CA LEU A 93 -2.66 -3.16 -7.16
C LEU A 93 -2.38 -4.18 -6.05
N SER A 94 -2.08 -5.43 -6.42
CA SER A 94 -1.76 -6.50 -5.47
C SER A 94 -0.54 -6.15 -4.61
N ALA A 95 0.51 -5.62 -5.24
CA ALA A 95 1.71 -5.13 -4.56
C ALA A 95 1.42 -3.96 -3.61
N GLN A 96 0.65 -2.96 -4.06
CA GLN A 96 0.29 -1.81 -3.24
C GLN A 96 -0.51 -2.23 -2.00
N ILE A 97 -1.45 -3.16 -2.15
CA ILE A 97 -2.23 -3.72 -1.05
C ILE A 97 -1.34 -4.50 -0.08
N ALA A 98 -0.45 -5.37 -0.58
CA ALA A 98 0.45 -6.15 0.26
C ALA A 98 1.40 -5.26 1.09
N ILE A 99 1.93 -4.19 0.47
CA ILE A 99 2.76 -3.19 1.15
C ILE A 99 1.94 -2.48 2.23
N LEU A 100 0.78 -1.90 1.87
CA LEU A 100 -0.04 -1.15 2.82
C LEU A 100 -0.49 -2.01 3.99
N ALA A 101 -0.94 -3.24 3.74
CA ALA A 101 -1.32 -4.18 4.77
C ALA A 101 -0.16 -4.47 5.73
N THR A 102 1.06 -4.68 5.19
CA THR A 102 2.25 -4.92 6.01
C THR A 102 2.63 -3.69 6.84
N LEU A 103 2.54 -2.49 6.26
CA LEU A 103 2.82 -1.23 6.97
C LEU A 103 1.86 -1.03 8.14
N LEU A 104 0.56 -1.24 7.93
CA LEU A 104 -0.46 -1.10 8.97
C LEU A 104 -0.31 -2.17 10.07
N GLN A 105 0.02 -3.41 9.70
CA GLN A 105 0.30 -4.47 10.66
C GLN A 105 1.54 -4.17 11.51
N ASP A 106 2.63 -3.72 10.88
CA ASP A 106 3.88 -3.39 11.57
C ASP A 106 3.75 -2.13 12.45
N ALA A 107 2.88 -1.19 12.08
CA ALA A 107 2.58 -0.01 12.89
C ALA A 107 1.86 -0.37 14.21
N ASN A 108 1.13 -1.50 14.23
CA ASN A 108 0.46 -2.04 15.42
C ASN A 108 -0.36 -0.98 16.16
N PHE A 109 -1.21 -0.26 15.42
CA PHE A 109 -2.02 0.83 15.96
C PHE A 109 -2.97 0.37 17.06
N THR A 110 -3.18 1.24 18.06
CA THR A 110 -4.39 1.18 18.88
C THR A 110 -5.61 1.60 18.06
N GLU A 111 -6.81 1.27 18.53
CA GLU A 111 -8.07 1.70 17.89
C GLU A 111 -8.10 3.21 17.65
N SER A 112 -7.75 4.02 18.66
CA SER A 112 -7.69 5.48 18.54
C SER A 112 -6.64 5.98 17.53
N GLN A 113 -5.50 5.30 17.41
CA GLN A 113 -4.45 5.66 16.45
C GLN A 113 -4.86 5.30 15.01
N LEU A 114 -5.61 4.22 14.85
CA LEU A 114 -6.17 3.83 13.55
C LEU A 114 -7.26 4.82 13.12
N GLU A 115 -8.12 5.27 14.03
CA GLU A 115 -9.12 6.32 13.75
C GLU A 115 -8.46 7.63 13.32
N GLU A 116 -7.42 8.07 14.03
CA GLU A 116 -6.65 9.26 13.67
C GLU A 116 -5.98 9.11 12.30
N PHE A 117 -5.38 7.94 12.04
CA PHE A 117 -4.80 7.64 10.73
C PHE A 117 -5.85 7.70 9.61
N ILE A 118 -7.02 7.07 9.78
CA ILE A 118 -8.09 7.10 8.77
C ILE A 118 -8.55 8.55 8.51
N LYS A 119 -8.68 9.36 9.56
CA LYS A 119 -9.05 10.76 9.42
C LYS A 119 -8.03 11.55 8.59
N GLU A 120 -6.73 11.36 8.84
CA GLU A 120 -5.68 11.98 8.03
C GLU A 120 -5.71 11.51 6.57
N VAL A 121 -6.00 10.22 6.33
CA VAL A 121 -6.19 9.69 4.97
C VAL A 121 -7.33 10.39 4.25
N GLU A 122 -8.47 10.59 4.91
CA GLU A 122 -9.63 11.27 4.34
C GLU A 122 -9.32 12.74 4.02
N GLU A 123 -8.61 13.43 4.91
CA GLU A 123 -8.15 14.81 4.70
C GLU A 123 -7.24 14.91 3.47
N VAL A 124 -6.20 14.06 3.38
CA VAL A 124 -5.28 14.03 2.23
C VAL A 124 -5.99 13.64 0.94
N ALA A 125 -6.88 12.64 0.97
CA ALA A 125 -7.63 12.24 -0.21
C ALA A 125 -8.51 13.38 -0.74
N ALA A 126 -9.11 14.18 0.15
CA ALA A 126 -9.94 15.32 -0.23
C ALA A 126 -9.16 16.49 -0.85
N GLU A 127 -7.89 16.68 -0.48
CA GLU A 127 -7.02 17.71 -1.08
C GLU A 127 -6.62 17.38 -2.54
N HIS A 128 -6.76 16.11 -2.94
CA HIS A 128 -6.35 15.60 -4.25
C HIS A 128 -7.53 15.12 -5.13
N MET A 129 -8.78 15.47 -4.77
CA MET A 129 -9.99 15.33 -5.59
C MET A 129 -10.25 16.59 -6.43
#